data_AF-A0A941I782-F1
#
_entry.id   AF-A0A941I782-F1
#
_cell.length_a   1.000
_cell.length_b   1.000
_cell.length_c   1.000
_cell.angle_alpha   90.00
_cell.angle_beta   90.00
_cell.angle_gamma   90.00
#
_symmetry.space_group_name_H-M   'P 1'
#
loop_
_entity.id
_entity.type
_entity.pdbx_description
1 polymer ?
#
loop_
_entity_poly.entity_id
_entity_poly.type
_entity_poly.pdbx_seq_one_letter_code
_entity_poly.pdbx_strand_id
1 'polypeptide(L)'
;HILKACGIPVLYPSTVQEYLDYGLHGIALSRYTGLWVSMKCVTDIVESGAVVEINPDRVQPVIPDNFVLPADGVNIRTPDPVLAQEVRMNNYKWYAALAYAR
;
A
#
# COMPACT_ATOMS: atom_id res chain seq x y z
N HIS A 1 -15.24 -6.47 -0.32
CA HIS A 1 -15.75 -5.87 0.92
C HIS A 1 -14.93 -6.21 2.16
N ILE A 2 -14.49 -7.46 2.36
CA ILE A 2 -13.70 -7.85 3.55
C ILE A 2 -12.37 -7.11 3.72
N LEU A 3 -11.60 -6.94 2.64
CA LEU A 3 -10.29 -6.26 2.71
C LEU A 3 -10.40 -4.81 3.18
N LYS A 4 -11.46 -4.11 2.73
CA LYS A 4 -11.77 -2.75 3.18
C LYS A 4 -12.09 -2.72 4.68
N ALA A 5 -12.82 -3.71 5.19
CA ALA A 5 -13.14 -3.81 6.62
C ALA A 5 -11.90 -4.11 7.48
N CYS A 6 -10.95 -4.89 6.95
CA CYS A 6 -9.68 -5.19 7.63
C CYS A 6 -8.64 -4.06 7.54
N GLY A 7 -8.96 -2.92 6.94
CA GLY A 7 -8.02 -1.83 6.80
C GLY A 7 -6.90 -2.11 5.78
N ILE A 8 -7.16 -2.95 4.78
CA ILE A 8 -6.18 -3.33 3.74
C ILE A 8 -6.47 -2.51 2.47
N PRO A 9 -5.59 -1.58 2.06
CA PRO A 9 -5.70 -0.90 0.78
C PRO A 9 -5.62 -1.90 -0.37
N VAL A 10 -6.43 -1.69 -1.41
CA VAL A 10 -6.51 -2.57 -2.57
C VAL A 10 -6.15 -1.78 -3.82
N LEU A 11 -5.05 -2.16 -4.47
CA LEU A 11 -4.63 -1.64 -5.76
C LEU A 11 -5.39 -2.36 -6.87
N TYR A 12 -5.84 -1.61 -7.88
CA TYR A 12 -6.66 -2.15 -8.96
C TYR A 12 -6.06 -1.84 -10.34
N PRO A 13 -5.14 -2.69 -10.83
CA PRO A 13 -4.61 -2.57 -12.18
C PRO A 13 -5.65 -2.93 -13.24
N SER A 14 -5.57 -2.23 -14.37
CA SER A 14 -6.39 -2.37 -15.57
C SER A 14 -5.58 -2.87 -16.77
N THR A 15 -4.25 -2.92 -16.67
CA THR A 15 -3.35 -3.44 -17.72
C THR A 15 -2.22 -4.28 -17.11
N VAL A 16 -1.57 -5.12 -17.92
CA VAL A 16 -0.40 -5.93 -17.50
C VAL A 16 0.75 -5.03 -17.00
N GLN A 17 0.95 -3.86 -17.61
CA GLN A 17 1.96 -2.88 -17.18
C GLN A 17 1.69 -2.37 -15.76
N GLU A 18 0.43 -2.06 -15.46
CA GLU A 18 0.05 -1.54 -14.14
C GLU A 18 0.27 -2.56 -13.01
N TYR A 19 0.31 -3.88 -13.28
CA TYR A 19 0.70 -4.85 -12.27
C TYR A 19 2.13 -4.63 -11.77
N LEU A 20 3.06 -4.30 -12.69
CA LEU A 20 4.44 -4.01 -12.34
C LEU A 20 4.52 -2.68 -11.58
N ASP A 21 3.85 -1.65 -12.09
CA ASP A 21 3.90 -0.31 -11.52
C ASP A 21 3.28 -0.25 -10.12
N TYR A 22 2.07 -0.78 -10.00
CA TYR A 22 1.35 -0.85 -8.73
C TYR A 22 2.01 -1.85 -7.78
N GLY A 23 2.78 -2.82 -8.28
CA GLY A 23 3.63 -3.66 -7.44
C GLY A 23 4.65 -2.82 -6.66
N LEU A 24 5.35 -1.92 -7.35
CA LEU A 24 6.32 -1.01 -6.73
C LEU A 24 5.63 -0.03 -5.76
N HIS A 25 4.49 0.54 -6.16
CA HIS A 25 3.70 1.37 -5.24
C HIS A 25 3.18 0.58 -4.04
N GLY A 26 2.81 -0.69 -4.20
CA GLY A 26 2.33 -1.54 -3.10
C GLY A 26 3.42 -1.81 -2.07
N ILE A 27 4.65 -2.03 -2.52
CA ILE A 27 5.81 -2.16 -1.62
C ILE A 27 6.03 -0.86 -0.86
N ALA A 28 6.13 0.28 -1.56
CA ALA A 28 6.39 1.58 -0.95
C ALA A 28 5.26 1.98 0.03
N LEU A 29 4.00 1.86 -0.37
CA LEU A 29 2.83 2.10 0.47
C LEU A 29 2.85 1.24 1.73
N SER A 30 3.16 -0.06 1.60
CA SER A 30 3.24 -0.96 2.75
C SER A 30 4.34 -0.55 3.73
N ARG A 31 5.52 -0.16 3.22
CA ARG A 31 6.64 0.29 4.06
C ARG A 31 6.34 1.61 4.77
N TYR A 32 5.71 2.54 4.07
CA TYR A 32 5.39 3.87 4.60
C TYR A 32 4.28 3.81 5.67
N THR A 33 3.23 3.03 5.43
CA THR A 33 2.03 3.01 6.29
C THR A 33 2.04 1.91 7.34
N GLY A 34 2.88 0.88 7.18
CA GLY A 34 2.85 -0.33 7.99
C GLY A 34 1.55 -1.13 7.83
N LEU A 35 0.78 -0.89 6.76
CA LEU A 35 -0.39 -1.68 6.37
C LEU A 35 0.00 -2.83 5.45
N TRP A 36 -0.84 -3.85 5.48
CA TRP A 36 -0.87 -4.86 4.44
C TRP A 36 -1.55 -4.26 3.22
N VAL A 37 -0.97 -4.45 2.04
CA VAL A 37 -1.51 -3.97 0.78
C VAL A 37 -1.91 -5.17 -0.06
N SER A 38 -3.06 -5.08 -0.72
CA SER A 38 -3.56 -6.10 -1.62
C SER A 38 -3.60 -5.57 -3.04
N MET A 39 -3.49 -6.47 -4.01
CA MET A 39 -3.65 -6.16 -5.42
C MET A 39 -4.76 -7.06 -5.97
N LYS A 40 -5.73 -6.46 -6.65
CA LYS A 40 -6.81 -7.22 -7.28
C LYS A 40 -6.35 -7.75 -8.63
N CYS A 41 -6.38 -9.07 -8.74
CA CYS A 41 -6.01 -9.81 -9.94
C CYS A 41 -7.26 -10.13 -10.76
N VAL A 42 -7.55 -9.36 -11.81
CA VAL A 42 -8.65 -9.67 -12.73
C VAL A 42 -8.18 -10.73 -13.71
N THR A 43 -8.92 -11.84 -13.82
CA THR A 43 -8.58 -13.00 -14.65
C THR A 43 -8.20 -12.59 -16.07
N ASP A 44 -9.04 -11.76 -16.72
CA ASP A 44 -8.82 -11.30 -18.10
C ASP A 44 -7.47 -10.62 -18.33
N ILE A 45 -6.91 -9.94 -17.32
CA ILE A 45 -5.63 -9.25 -17.45
C ILE A 45 -4.48 -10.18 -17.04
N VAL A 46 -4.64 -10.96 -15.97
CA VAL A 46 -3.59 -11.86 -15.47
C VAL A 46 -3.27 -12.99 -16.45
N GLU A 47 -4.27 -13.44 -17.20
CA GLU A 47 -4.09 -14.49 -18.22
C GLU A 47 -3.70 -13.91 -19.59
N SER A 48 -3.72 -12.58 -19.74
CA SER A 48 -3.31 -11.92 -20.98
C SER A 48 -1.80 -11.77 -21.09
N GLY A 49 -1.30 -11.71 -22.32
CA GLY A 49 0.09 -11.35 -22.62
C GLY A 49 0.15 -9.94 -23.21
N ALA A 50 1.10 -9.14 -22.75
CA ALA A 50 1.41 -7.84 -23.33
C ALA A 50 2.92 -7.58 -23.32
N VAL A 51 3.39 -6.74 -24.24
CA VAL A 51 4.75 -6.18 -24.15
C VAL A 51 4.73 -5.10 -23.08
N VAL A 52 5.64 -5.21 -22.12
CA VAL A 52 5.78 -4.26 -21.01
C VAL A 52 7.09 -3.49 -21.13
N GLU A 53 7.07 -2.25 -20.66
CA GLU A 53 8.25 -1.41 -20.55
C GLU A 53 8.91 -1.65 -19.19
N ILE A 54 10.18 -2.08 -19.21
CA ILE A 54 10.99 -2.26 -18.01
C ILE A 54 12.02 -1.13 -17.96
N ASN A 55 11.74 -0.14 -17.14
CA ASN A 55 12.63 0.98 -16.89
C ASN A 55 12.63 1.28 -15.37
N PRO A 56 13.80 1.26 -14.69
CA PRO A 56 13.90 1.57 -13.26
C PRO A 56 13.35 2.95 -12.87
N ASP A 57 13.44 3.92 -13.77
CA ASP A 57 13.02 5.31 -13.50
C ASP A 57 11.52 5.54 -13.76
N ARG A 58 10.80 4.53 -14.28
CA ARG A 58 9.40 4.65 -14.69
C ARG A 58 8.47 4.89 -13.50
N VAL A 59 8.76 4.26 -12.36
CA VAL A 59 7.95 4.35 -11.16
C VAL A 59 8.84 4.74 -10.01
N GLN A 60 8.70 5.99 -9.56
CA GLN A 60 9.38 6.52 -8.39
C GLN A 60 8.33 6.90 -7.35
N PRO A 61 7.99 5.98 -6.42
CA PRO A 61 7.03 6.26 -5.37
C PRO A 61 7.47 7.45 -4.54
N VAL A 62 6.67 8.53 -4.55
CA VAL A 62 6.92 9.71 -3.72
C VAL A 62 6.28 9.47 -2.36
N ILE A 63 7.11 9.54 -1.31
CA ILE A 63 6.62 9.47 0.06
C ILE A 63 6.17 10.87 0.48
N PRO A 64 4.93 11.04 0.95
CA PRO A 64 4.44 12.34 1.39
C PRO A 64 5.19 12.80 2.64
N ASP A 65 5.61 14.06 2.62
CA ASP A 65 6.37 14.78 3.64
C ASP A 65 5.47 15.62 4.57
N ASN A 66 4.19 15.74 4.24
CA ASN A 66 3.21 16.54 4.96
C ASN A 66 2.42 15.78 6.04
N PHE A 67 2.69 14.48 6.25
CA PHE A 67 1.98 13.65 7.22
C PHE A 67 2.92 13.21 8.35
N VAL A 68 2.56 13.54 9.59
CA VAL A 68 3.36 13.20 10.76
C VAL A 68 3.06 11.76 11.19
N LEU A 69 4.04 10.88 10.98
CA LEU A 69 4.02 9.51 11.49
C LEU A 69 4.27 9.49 13.01
N PRO A 70 3.74 8.50 13.74
CA PRO A 70 3.92 8.44 15.18
C PRO A 70 5.38 8.13 15.52
N ALA A 71 5.89 8.70 16.61
CA ALA A 71 7.31 8.62 16.98
C ALA A 71 7.80 7.19 17.25
N ASP A 72 6.88 6.30 17.61
CA ASP A 72 7.12 4.89 17.84
C ASP A 72 7.12 4.07 16.52
N GLY A 73 6.74 4.68 15.40
CA GLY A 73 6.70 4.05 14.08
C GLY A 73 5.41 3.26 13.82
N VAL A 74 5.25 2.83 12.57
CA VAL A 74 4.00 2.19 12.08
C VAL A 74 4.05 0.65 12.04
N ASN A 75 5.23 0.06 12.14
CA ASN A 75 5.40 -1.38 11.90
C ASN A 75 4.92 -2.25 13.08
N ILE A 76 4.65 -3.52 12.78
CA ILE A 76 4.32 -4.51 13.80
C ILE A 76 5.53 -4.78 14.68
N ARG A 77 5.33 -4.94 16.00
CA ARG A 77 6.40 -5.14 16.96
C ARG A 77 5.93 -5.90 18.20
N THR A 78 6.87 -6.28 19.05
CA THR A 78 6.64 -6.95 20.33
C THR A 78 7.50 -6.32 21.43
N PRO A 79 6.99 -6.12 22.66
CA PRO A 79 5.58 -6.23 23.08
C PRO A 79 4.73 -5.04 22.58
N ASP A 80 3.48 -5.29 22.17
CA ASP A 80 2.59 -4.24 21.66
C ASP A 80 1.13 -4.49 22.13
N PRO A 81 0.64 -3.75 23.14
CA PRO A 81 -0.70 -3.95 23.68
C PRO A 81 -1.79 -3.62 22.66
N VAL A 82 -2.90 -4.36 22.69
CA VAL A 82 -4.00 -4.27 21.70
C VAL A 82 -4.52 -2.84 21.53
N LEU A 83 -4.69 -2.10 22.62
CA LEU A 83 -5.15 -0.71 22.57
C LEU A 83 -4.18 0.20 21.79
N ALA A 84 -2.86 0.02 21.97
CA ALA A 84 -1.86 0.79 21.22
C ALA A 84 -1.87 0.45 19.73
N GLN A 85 -2.11 -0.84 19.38
CA GLN A 85 -2.28 -1.26 17.99
C GLN A 85 -3.49 -0.61 17.34
N GLU A 86 -4.63 -0.57 18.04
CA GLU A 86 -5.87 0.04 17.56
C GLU A 86 -5.73 1.55 17.36
N VAL A 87 -5.12 2.25 18.33
CA VAL A 87 -4.82 3.69 18.22
C VAL A 87 -3.92 3.95 17.02
N ARG A 88 -2.87 3.14 16.83
CA ARG A 88 -1.94 3.29 15.69
C ARG A 88 -2.67 3.08 14.36
N MET A 89 -3.52 2.05 14.28
CA MET A 89 -4.29 1.72 13.08
C MET A 89 -5.24 2.86 12.70
N ASN A 90 -6.08 3.30 13.65
CA ASN A 90 -7.16 4.25 13.37
C ASN A 90 -6.66 5.69 13.22
N ASN A 91 -5.65 6.12 13.98
CA ASN A 91 -5.22 7.51 14.00
C ASN A 91 -4.08 7.82 13.02
N TYR A 92 -3.31 6.81 12.60
CA TYR A 92 -2.12 7.05 11.78
C TYR A 92 -2.15 6.26 10.47
N LYS A 93 -2.23 4.93 10.53
CA LYS A 93 -2.01 4.09 9.34
C LYS A 93 -2.98 4.37 8.20
N TRP A 94 -4.27 4.55 8.51
CA TRP A 94 -5.30 4.82 7.51
C TRP A 94 -5.08 6.17 6.81
N TYR A 95 -4.75 7.21 7.59
CA TYR A 95 -4.52 8.54 7.07
C TYR A 95 -3.18 8.65 6.33
N ALA A 96 -2.16 7.90 6.75
CA ALA A 96 -0.91 7.77 6.02
C ALA A 96 -1.16 7.16 4.62
N ALA A 97 -2.01 6.13 4.53
CA ALA A 97 -2.38 5.54 3.24
C ALA A 97 -3.16 6.52 2.35
N LEU A 98 -4.06 7.31 2.94
CA LEU A 98 -4.77 8.38 2.21
C LEU A 98 -3.83 9.49 1.77
N ALA A 99 -2.82 9.85 2.57
CA ALA A 99 -1.82 10.85 2.22
C ALA A 99 -0.92 10.37 1.06
N TYR A 100 -0.57 9.08 1.05
CA TYR A 100 0.23 8.48 -0.02
C TYR A 100 -0.55 8.38 -1.35
N ALA A 101 -1.86 8.15 -1.29
CA ALA A 101 -2.70 7.97 -2.47
C ALA A 101 -3.19 9.29 -3.10
N ARG A 102 -2.87 10.44 -2.50
CA ARG A 102 -3.18 11.77 -3.04
C ARG A 102 -2.07 12.28 -3.92
#